data_AF-A0A7S3Y6B6-F1
#
_entry.id   AF-A0A7S3Y6B6-F1
#
_cell.length_a   1.000
_cell.length_b   1.000
_cell.length_c   1.000
_cell.angle_alpha   90.00
_cell.angle_beta   90.00
_cell.angle_gamma   90.00
#
_symmetry.space_group_name_H-M   'P 1'
#
loop_
_entity.id
_entity.type
_entity.pdbx_description
1 polymer ?
#
loop_
_entity_poly.entity_id
_entity_poly.type
_entity_poly.pdbx_seq_one_letter_code
_entity_poly.pdbx_strand_id
1 'polypeptide(L)'
;GRVARVAVSARLVASPCAVVAQARGPSANMERILRAQTMLSDSDRQRMLHIPKVLEINPHHPVIRDLRRRAQADDGTDTKFREAVDLLFEAALLAGGYAPSDPARLAAALTARAARALRSSSSSSSSSSS
;
A
#
# COMPACT_ATOMS: atom_id res chain seq x y z
N GLY A 1 2.10 15.00 2.47
CA GLY A 1 1.66 13.83 1.69
C GLY A 1 2.29 12.57 2.25
N ARG A 2 1.71 11.38 2.03
CA ARG A 2 2.21 10.10 2.60
C ARG A 2 3.54 9.63 2.00
N VAL A 3 3.89 10.14 0.81
CA VAL A 3 5.13 9.88 0.09
C VAL A 3 5.73 11.21 -0.36
N ALA A 4 7.04 11.26 -0.50
CA ALA A 4 7.75 12.43 -0.99
C ALA A 4 7.74 12.52 -2.51
N ARG A 5 7.86 11.37 -3.19
CA ARG A 5 7.70 11.26 -4.63
C ARG A 5 7.33 9.85 -5.04
N VAL A 6 6.83 9.74 -6.26
CA VAL A 6 6.59 8.47 -6.96
C VAL A 6 7.60 8.37 -8.09
N ALA A 7 8.23 7.21 -8.25
CA ALA A 7 9.22 6.96 -9.30
C ALA A 7 8.95 5.63 -10.01
N VAL A 8 9.24 5.58 -11.30
CA VAL A 8 9.25 4.31 -12.05
C VAL A 8 10.49 3.53 -11.65
N SER A 9 10.31 2.26 -11.32
CA SER A 9 11.40 1.37 -10.92
C SER A 9 11.78 0.41 -12.03
N ALA A 10 13.08 0.30 -12.29
CA ALA A 10 13.65 -0.69 -13.20
C ALA A 10 13.98 -2.03 -12.51
N ARG A 11 13.94 -2.09 -11.17
CA ARG A 11 14.32 -3.28 -10.39
C ARG A 11 13.14 -4.14 -9.95
N LEU A 12 11.92 -3.66 -10.08
CA LEU A 12 10.72 -4.40 -9.71
C LEU A 12 10.32 -5.35 -10.85
N VAL A 13 10.22 -6.65 -10.55
CA VAL A 13 9.81 -7.68 -11.52
C VAL A 13 8.43 -8.22 -11.18
N ALA A 14 8.30 -8.95 -10.07
CA ALA A 14 7.04 -9.57 -9.66
C ALA A 14 6.12 -8.64 -8.86
N SER A 15 6.67 -7.61 -8.21
CA SER A 15 5.89 -6.71 -7.35
C SER A 15 5.35 -5.50 -8.12
N PRO A 16 4.12 -5.05 -7.84
CA PRO A 16 3.53 -3.86 -8.47
C PRO A 16 4.19 -2.56 -8.01
N CYS A 17 4.58 -2.47 -6.75
CA CYS A 17 5.25 -1.32 -6.18
C CYS A 17 6.03 -1.69 -4.92
N ALA A 18 6.97 -0.82 -4.52
CA ALA A 18 7.74 -0.95 -3.28
C ALA A 18 7.94 0.42 -2.64
N VAL A 19 7.99 0.47 -1.31
CA VAL A 19 8.34 1.68 -0.58
C VAL A 19 9.80 1.62 -0.17
N VAL A 20 10.56 2.67 -0.51
CA VAL A 20 11.95 2.80 -0.11
C VAL A 20 12.22 4.09 0.64
N ALA A 21 13.11 4.00 1.63
CA ALA A 21 13.64 5.16 2.32
C ALA A 21 14.55 5.95 1.36
N GLN A 22 14.49 7.28 1.43
CA GLN A 22 15.46 8.13 0.77
C GLN A 22 16.86 7.88 1.37
N ALA A 23 17.92 7.96 0.57
CA ALA A 23 19.30 7.51 0.90
C ALA A 23 19.94 8.06 2.20
N ARG A 24 19.33 9.05 2.88
CA ARG A 24 19.79 9.61 4.17
C ARG A 24 18.75 9.46 5.29
N GLY A 25 17.74 8.62 5.10
CA GLY A 25 16.74 8.27 6.12
C GLY A 25 17.08 6.98 6.88
N PRO A 26 16.61 6.80 8.12
CA PRO A 26 16.69 5.54 8.84
C PRO A 26 16.00 4.42 8.05
N SER A 27 16.58 3.23 8.10
CA SER A 27 16.01 2.02 7.52
C SER A 27 14.74 1.58 8.28
N ALA A 28 13.94 0.70 7.70
CA ALA A 28 12.77 0.12 8.36
C ALA A 28 13.10 -0.52 9.72
N ASN A 29 14.24 -1.21 9.83
CA ASN A 29 14.70 -1.78 11.09
C ASN A 29 15.07 -0.70 12.12
N MET A 30 15.68 0.39 11.66
CA MET A 30 16.01 1.52 12.51
C MET A 30 14.73 2.23 13.00
N GLU A 31 13.76 2.49 12.13
CA GLU A 31 12.44 3.04 12.51
C GLU A 31 11.77 2.18 13.58
N ARG A 32 11.84 0.85 13.45
CA ARG A 32 11.29 -0.09 14.43
C ARG A 32 11.98 0.01 15.79
N ILE A 33 13.31 0.01 15.83
CA ILE A 33 14.08 0.12 17.08
C ILE A 33 13.82 1.46 17.76
N LEU A 34 13.76 2.54 16.99
CA LEU A 34 13.53 3.89 17.49
C LEU A 34 12.11 4.05 18.05
N ARG A 35 11.08 3.54 17.36
CA ARG A 35 9.70 3.54 17.88
C ARG A 35 9.55 2.78 19.19
N ALA A 36 10.39 1.75 19.42
CA ALA A 36 10.38 0.97 20.65
C ALA A 36 11.11 1.67 21.81
N GLN A 37 11.94 2.69 21.54
CA GLN A 37 12.61 3.45 22.60
C GLN A 37 11.69 4.57 23.12
N THR A 38 11.34 4.47 24.40
CA THR A 38 10.47 5.42 25.13
C THR A 38 11.16 6.75 25.47
N MET A 39 12.47 6.89 25.18
CA MET A 39 13.27 8.08 25.51
C MET A 39 13.37 9.14 24.40
N LEU A 40 12.74 8.89 23.23
CA LEU A 40 12.68 9.92 22.18
C LEU A 40 11.63 10.97 22.53
N SER A 41 12.04 12.24 22.49
CA SER A 41 11.13 13.37 22.67
C SER A 41 10.05 13.34 21.58
N ASP A 42 8.87 13.91 21.88
CA ASP A 42 7.74 13.93 20.93
C ASP A 42 8.14 14.55 19.56
N SER A 43 9.01 15.56 19.59
CA SER A 43 9.61 16.17 18.40
C SER A 43 10.51 15.23 17.58
N ASP A 44 11.28 14.36 18.23
CA ASP A 44 12.14 13.38 17.53
C ASP A 44 11.29 12.26 16.92
N ARG A 45 10.23 11.83 17.63
CA ARG A 45 9.23 10.91 17.09
C ARG A 45 8.57 11.51 15.84
N GLN A 46 8.16 12.78 15.88
CA GLN A 46 7.54 13.45 14.74
C GLN A 46 8.49 13.59 13.54
N ARG A 47 9.76 13.93 13.77
CA ARG A 47 10.79 14.04 12.71
C ARG A 47 11.07 12.70 12.05
N MET A 48 10.97 11.60 12.78
CA MET A 48 11.20 10.24 12.25
C MET A 48 9.96 9.65 11.55
N LEU A 49 8.76 9.98 12.00
CA LEU A 49 7.54 9.58 11.30
C LEU A 49 7.39 10.27 9.94
N HIS A 50 8.05 11.42 9.74
CA HIS A 50 7.96 12.26 8.55
C HIS A 50 9.12 12.09 7.56
N ILE A 51 9.86 10.99 7.65
CA ILE A 51 10.96 10.75 6.69
C ILE A 51 10.37 10.53 5.30
N PRO A 52 10.87 11.27 4.28
CA PRO A 52 10.37 11.19 2.93
C PRO A 52 10.53 9.78 2.36
N LYS A 53 9.39 9.09 2.19
CA LYS A 53 9.31 7.78 1.54
C LYS A 53 9.14 7.95 0.05
N VAL A 54 9.89 7.18 -0.75
CA VAL A 54 9.72 7.11 -2.20
C VAL A 54 8.90 5.87 -2.53
N LEU A 55 7.80 6.05 -3.26
CA LEU A 55 7.03 4.94 -3.81
C LEU A 55 7.56 4.62 -5.20
N GLU A 56 8.12 3.43 -5.34
CA GLU A 56 8.57 2.91 -6.61
C GLU A 56 7.46 2.06 -7.24
N ILE A 57 7.15 2.28 -8.52
CA ILE A 57 6.11 1.55 -9.26
C ILE A 57 6.69 0.76 -10.43
N ASN A 58 6.10 -0.41 -10.70
CA ASN A 58 6.43 -1.26 -11.84
C ASN A 58 5.42 -1.06 -12.98
N PRO A 59 5.77 -0.35 -14.07
CA PRO A 59 4.84 -0.09 -15.17
C PRO A 59 4.47 -1.35 -15.97
N HIS A 60 5.24 -2.44 -15.84
CA HIS A 60 4.98 -3.70 -16.53
C HIS A 60 3.99 -4.59 -15.75
N HIS A 61 3.76 -4.32 -14.46
CA HIS A 61 2.85 -5.12 -13.66
C HIS A 61 1.39 -4.88 -14.05
N PRO A 62 0.56 -5.92 -14.24
CA PRO A 62 -0.83 -5.78 -14.71
C PRO A 62 -1.66 -4.84 -13.82
N VAL A 63 -1.52 -4.94 -12.49
CA VAL A 63 -2.21 -4.04 -11.54
C VAL A 63 -1.88 -2.57 -11.78
N ILE A 64 -0.61 -2.21 -12.06
CA ILE A 64 -0.23 -0.81 -12.31
C ILE A 64 -0.80 -0.32 -13.65
N ARG A 65 -0.83 -1.17 -14.67
CA ARG A 65 -1.47 -0.86 -15.97
C ARG A 65 -2.97 -0.61 -15.81
N ASP A 66 -3.65 -1.43 -15.01
CA ASP A 66 -5.08 -1.25 -14.70
C ASP A 66 -5.33 0.03 -13.91
N LEU A 67 -4.51 0.31 -12.91
CA LEU A 67 -4.60 1.55 -12.14
C LEU A 67 -4.41 2.78 -13.04
N ARG A 68 -3.44 2.75 -13.96
CA ARG A 68 -3.24 3.85 -14.92
C ARG A 68 -4.48 4.07 -15.80
N ARG A 69 -5.07 2.99 -16.34
CA ARG A 69 -6.28 3.08 -17.17
C ARG A 69 -7.46 3.67 -16.40
N ARG A 70 -7.67 3.20 -15.17
CA ARG A 70 -8.75 3.73 -14.30
C ARG A 70 -8.51 5.18 -13.90
N ALA A 71 -7.27 5.54 -13.56
CA ALA A 71 -6.91 6.92 -13.21
C ALA A 71 -7.16 7.90 -14.36
N GLN A 72 -7.01 7.47 -15.62
CA GLN A 72 -7.31 8.30 -16.79
C GLN A 72 -8.80 8.51 -17.03
N ALA A 73 -9.65 7.64 -16.49
CA ALA A 73 -11.10 7.70 -16.61
C ALA A 73 -11.80 8.20 -15.34
N ASP A 74 -11.04 8.39 -14.24
CA ASP A 74 -11.56 8.88 -12.96
C ASP A 74 -11.38 10.40 -12.88
N ASP A 75 -12.48 11.13 -12.69
CA ASP A 75 -12.49 12.56 -12.40
C ASP A 75 -12.11 12.88 -10.94
N GLY A 76 -11.44 11.94 -10.26
CA GLY A 76 -11.05 12.04 -8.86
C GLY A 76 -12.23 11.83 -7.89
N THR A 77 -13.27 11.11 -8.30
CA THR A 77 -14.45 10.85 -7.46
C THR A 77 -14.64 9.38 -7.13
N ASP A 78 -13.94 8.47 -7.80
CA ASP A 78 -14.03 7.04 -7.54
C ASP A 78 -13.34 6.68 -6.21
N THR A 79 -14.16 6.60 -5.16
CA THR A 79 -13.75 6.13 -3.83
C THR A 79 -13.13 4.73 -3.88
N LYS A 80 -13.63 3.83 -4.74
CA LYS A 80 -13.10 2.45 -4.83
C LYS A 80 -11.70 2.44 -5.43
N PHE A 81 -11.45 3.32 -6.40
CA PHE A 81 -10.10 3.51 -6.96
C PHE A 81 -9.13 4.00 -5.89
N ARG A 82 -9.52 5.03 -5.12
CA ARG A 82 -8.72 5.55 -3.99
C ARG A 82 -8.42 4.49 -2.94
N GLU A 83 -9.43 3.74 -2.50
CA GLU A 83 -9.26 2.63 -1.54
C GLU A 83 -8.32 1.54 -2.07
N ALA A 84 -8.36 1.25 -3.38
CA ALA A 84 -7.46 0.27 -3.99
C ALA A 84 -6.00 0.75 -4.01
N VAL A 85 -5.77 2.03 -4.34
CA VAL A 85 -4.45 2.66 -4.31
C VAL A 85 -3.90 2.69 -2.88
N ASP A 86 -4.74 3.02 -1.90
CA ASP A 86 -4.36 3.04 -0.49
C ASP A 86 -3.91 1.68 0.03
N LEU A 87 -4.67 0.63 -0.29
CA LEU A 87 -4.30 -0.73 0.10
C LEU A 87 -3.03 -1.22 -0.59
N LEU A 88 -2.83 -0.86 -1.86
CA LEU A 88 -1.61 -1.22 -2.57
C LEU A 88 -0.39 -0.56 -1.91
N PHE A 89 -0.53 0.70 -1.49
CA PHE A 89 0.51 1.41 -0.75
C PHE A 89 0.80 0.79 0.62
N GLU A 90 -0.24 0.44 1.38
CA GLU A 90 -0.09 -0.19 2.69
C GLU A 90 0.53 -1.58 2.60
N ALA A 91 0.17 -2.36 1.58
CA ALA A 91 0.82 -3.64 1.28
C ALA A 91 2.32 -3.46 0.94
N ALA A 92 2.66 -2.42 0.18
CA ALA A 92 4.06 -2.10 -0.15
C ALA A 92 4.87 -1.64 1.07
N LEU A 93 4.25 -0.93 2.02
CA LEU A 93 4.85 -0.59 3.30
C LEU A 93 5.18 -1.85 4.10
N LEU A 94 4.21 -2.76 4.24
CA LEU A 94 4.41 -4.03 4.94
C LEU A 94 5.52 -4.87 4.32
N ALA A 95 5.53 -5.01 2.99
CA ALA A 95 6.56 -5.74 2.26
C ALA A 95 7.96 -5.11 2.44
N GLY A 96 8.03 -3.78 2.58
CA GLY A 96 9.25 -3.04 2.87
C GLY A 96 9.68 -3.06 4.35
N GLY A 97 8.94 -3.75 5.22
CA GLY A 97 9.21 -3.83 6.66
C GLY A 97 8.74 -2.61 7.46
N TYR A 98 7.94 -1.72 6.87
CA TYR A 98 7.39 -0.56 7.55
C TYR A 98 6.06 -0.89 8.21
N ALA A 99 5.83 -0.35 9.41
CA ALA A 99 4.53 -0.43 10.06
C ALA A 99 3.52 0.50 9.36
N PRO A 100 2.30 0.02 9.06
CA PRO A 100 1.22 0.88 8.58
C PRO A 100 0.79 1.84 9.71
N SER A 101 0.24 2.99 9.34
CA SER A 101 -0.23 3.99 10.31
C SER A 101 -1.39 3.48 11.16
N ASP A 102 -2.25 2.64 10.57
CA ASP A 102 -3.39 2.02 11.25
C ASP A 102 -3.48 0.53 10.87
N PRO A 103 -2.80 -0.35 11.65
CA PRO A 103 -2.82 -1.79 11.41
C PRO A 103 -4.22 -2.40 11.52
N ALA A 104 -5.07 -1.87 12.40
CA ALA A 104 -6.42 -2.39 12.62
C ALA A 104 -7.33 -2.12 11.41
N ARG A 105 -7.28 -0.91 10.85
CA ARG A 105 -7.99 -0.57 9.62
C ARG A 105 -7.56 -1.43 8.44
N LEU A 106 -6.24 -1.65 8.29
CA LEU A 106 -5.69 -2.51 7.23
C LEU A 106 -6.17 -3.95 7.37
N ALA A 107 -6.13 -4.52 8.58
CA ALA A 107 -6.61 -5.88 8.84
C ALA A 107 -8.11 -6.04 8.53
N ALA A 108 -8.93 -5.06 8.92
CA ALA A 108 -10.36 -5.04 8.61
C ALA A 108 -10.61 -4.98 7.09
N ALA A 109 -9.88 -4.13 6.36
CA ALA A 109 -10.00 -3.99 4.91
C ALA A 109 -9.59 -5.26 4.15
N LEU A 110 -8.52 -5.93 4.58
CA LEU A 110 -8.09 -7.21 4.02
C LEU A 110 -9.13 -8.30 4.27
N THR A 111 -9.66 -8.38 5.49
CA THR A 111 -10.71 -9.35 5.86
C THR A 111 -11.98 -9.14 5.03
N ALA A 112 -12.42 -7.88 4.87
CA ALA A 112 -13.59 -7.55 4.07
C ALA A 112 -13.42 -7.91 2.58
N ARG A 113 -12.22 -7.71 2.02
CA ARG A 113 -11.87 -8.11 0.64
C ARG A 113 -11.84 -9.63 0.48
N ALA A 114 -11.21 -10.35 1.40
CA ALA A 114 -11.18 -11.81 1.41
C ALA A 114 -12.60 -12.40 1.46
N ALA A 115 -13.44 -11.88 2.35
CA ALA A 115 -14.84 -12.31 2.46
C ALA A 115 -15.63 -12.02 1.16
N ARG A 116 -15.35 -10.92 0.46
CA ARG A 116 -16.01 -10.60 -0.82
C ARG A 116 -15.59 -11.54 -1.95
N ALA A 117 -14.32 -11.92 -2.01
CA ALA A 117 -13.81 -12.88 -2.98
C ALA A 117 -14.42 -14.28 -2.80
N LEU A 118 -14.61 -14.70 -1.55
CA LEU A 118 -15.29 -15.96 -1.24
C LEU A 118 -16.77 -15.92 -1.65
N ARG A 119 -17.48 -14.82 -1.38
CA ARG A 119 -18.89 -14.66 -1.78
C ARG A 119 -19.09 -14.61 -3.29
N SER A 120 -18.18 -13.99 -4.04
CA SER A 120 -18.26 -13.97 -5.51
C SER A 120 -18.03 -15.33 -6.16
N SER A 121 -17.47 -16.30 -5.42
CA SER A 121 -17.22 -17.67 -5.90
C SER A 121 -18.44 -18.58 -5.71
N SER A 122 -19.46 -18.16 -4.95
CA SER A 122 -20.66 -18.97 -4.65
C SER A 122 -21.84 -18.74 -5.60
N SER A 123 -21.70 -17.92 -6.65
CA SER A 123 -22.79 -17.62 -7.61
C SER A 123 -22.80 -18.49 -8.88
N SER A 124 -22.04 -19.60 -8.91
CA SER A 124 -22.06 -20.56 -10.03
C SER A 124 -22.62 -21.91 -9.58
N SER A 125 -23.88 -21.96 -9.17
CA SER A 125 -24.70 -23.19 -9.14
C SER A 125 -26.17 -22.82 -8.97
N SER A 126 -26.92 -22.82 -10.07
CA SER A 126 -28.32 -23.26 -10.21
C SER A 126 -28.99 -22.55 -11.40
N SER A 127 -28.74 -23.08 -12.60
CA SER A 127 -29.67 -23.01 -13.74
C SER A 127 -29.41 -24.23 -14.61
N SER A 128 -30.50 -24.88 -15.05
CA SER A 128 -30.60 -26.13 -15.83
C SER A 128 -30.59 -27.38 -14.94
N SER A 129 -31.66 -28.18 -14.84
CA SER A 129 -32.61 -28.63 -15.88
C SER A 129 -34.00 -28.88 -15.26
N SER A 130 -35.07 -28.34 -15.85
CA SER A 130 -36.08 -29.04 -16.68
C SER A 130 -36.93 -30.04 -15.92
#